data_AF-A0A1Y0CMY5-F1
#
_entry.id   AF-A0A1Y0CMY5-F1
#
_cell.length_a   1.000
_cell.length_b   1.000
_cell.length_c   1.000
_cell.angle_alpha   90.00
_cell.angle_beta   90.00
_cell.angle_gamma   90.00
#
_symmetry.space_group_name_H-M   'P 1'
#
loop_
_entity.id
_entity.type
_entity.pdbx_description
1 polymer ?
#
loop_
_entity_poly.entity_id
_entity_poly.type
_entity_poly.pdbx_seq_one_letter_code
_entity_poly.pdbx_strand_id
1 'polypeptide(L)' 'MATKHELIELIEKKRSELIDIVAKYGMSSSKTLKLSQELDTLLNKYNHIIVPK' A
#
# COMPACT_ATOMS: atom_id res chain seq x y z
N MET A 1 16.15 -4.05 -9.46
CA MET A 1 15.82 -3.68 -8.07
C MET A 1 14.93 -2.45 -8.16
N ALA A 2 13.72 -2.48 -7.58
CA ALA A 2 12.88 -1.29 -7.57
C ALA A 2 13.56 -0.20 -6.74
N THR A 3 13.77 0.96 -7.34
CA THR A 3 14.33 2.14 -6.70
C THR A 3 13.35 2.67 -5.65
N LYS A 4 13.87 3.48 -4.71
CA LYS A 4 13.04 4.15 -3.70
C LYS A 4 11.86 4.91 -4.31
N HIS A 5 12.06 5.50 -5.49
CA HIS A 5 11.04 6.27 -6.20
C HIS A 5 9.92 5.37 -6.72
N GLU A 6 10.25 4.27 -7.38
CA GLU A 6 9.27 3.29 -7.87
C GLU A 6 8.44 2.69 -6.72
N LEU A 7 9.05 2.51 -5.55
CA LEU A 7 8.34 2.04 -4.36
C LEU A 7 7.32 3.07 -3.85
N ILE A 8 7.68 4.36 -3.84
CA ILE A 8 6.77 5.46 -3.45
C ILE A 8 5.61 5.56 -4.43
N GLU A 9 5.87 5.53 -5.75
CA GLU A 9 4.81 5.56 -6.76
C GLU A 9 3.83 4.41 -6.60
N LEU A 10 4.34 3.21 -6.32
CA LEU A 10 3.50 2.04 -6.08
C LEU A 10 2.65 2.16 -4.81
N ILE A 11 3.20 2.75 -3.75
CA ILE A 11 2.46 3.04 -2.50
C ILE A 11 1.31 4.01 -2.77
N GLU A 12 1.56 5.13 -3.44
CA GLU A 12 0.52 6.13 -3.73
C GLU A 12 -0.55 5.59 -4.69
N LYS A 13 -0.15 4.78 -5.68
CA LYS A 13 -1.10 4.07 -6.54
C LYS A 13 -2.00 3.15 -5.74
N LYS A 14 -1.45 2.26 -4.91
CA LYS A 14 -2.24 1.33 -4.09
C LYS A 14 -3.11 2.05 -3.06
N ARG A 15 -2.65 3.18 -2.54
CA ARG A 15 -3.44 4.02 -1.63
C ARG A 15 -4.67 4.59 -2.33
N SER A 16 -4.51 5.05 -3.56
CA SER A 16 -5.64 5.54 -4.38
C SER A 16 -6.63 4.41 -4.68
N GLU A 17 -6.14 3.24 -5.09
CA GLU A 17 -6.97 2.04 -5.30
C GLU A 17 -7.71 1.63 -4.02
N LEU A 18 -7.07 1.74 -2.85
CA LEU A 18 -7.68 1.40 -1.57
C LEU A 18 -8.85 2.33 -1.24
N ILE A 19 -8.70 3.63 -1.47
CA ILE A 19 -9.78 4.61 -1.26
C ILE A 19 -10.99 4.26 -2.14
N ASP A 20 -10.76 3.96 -3.42
CA ASP A 20 -11.83 3.59 -4.35
C ASP A 20 -12.52 2.28 -3.94
N ILE A 21 -11.75 1.28 -3.52
CA ILE A 21 -12.25 -0.02 -3.07
C ILE A 21 -13.03 0.11 -1.76
N VAL A 22 -12.56 0.92 -0.81
CA VAL A 22 -13.27 1.22 0.45
C VAL A 22 -14.60 1.90 0.14
N ALA A 23 -14.61 2.89 -0.76
CA ALA A 23 -15.82 3.60 -1.15
C ALA A 23 -16.84 2.66 -1.82
N LYS A 24 -16.37 1.68 -2.60
CA LYS A 24 -17.24 0.75 -3.35
C LYS A 24 -17.73 -0.44 -2.54
N TYR A 25 -16.90 -1.00 -1.66
CA TYR A 25 -17.18 -2.28 -0.98
C TYR A 25 -17.20 -2.18 0.55
N GLY A 26 -16.82 -1.03 1.13
CA GLY A 26 -16.66 -0.84 2.57
C GLY A 26 -15.33 -1.39 3.10
N MET A 27 -14.96 -1.00 4.33
CA MET A 27 -13.68 -1.39 4.94
C MET A 27 -13.56 -2.89 5.24
N SER A 28 -14.67 -3.53 5.63
CA SER A 28 -14.68 -4.94 6.02
C SER A 28 -14.75 -5.92 4.83
N SER A 29 -14.75 -5.42 3.60
CA SER A 29 -14.78 -6.29 2.43
C SER A 29 -13.46 -7.05 2.29
N SER A 30 -13.51 -8.31 1.88
CA SER A 30 -12.30 -9.11 1.64
C SER A 30 -11.35 -8.47 0.62
N LYS A 31 -11.90 -7.75 -0.37
CA LYS A 31 -11.13 -7.00 -1.37
C LYS A 31 -10.38 -5.84 -0.73
N THR A 32 -11.05 -5.09 0.14
CA THR A 32 -10.49 -3.96 0.86
C THR A 32 -9.40 -4.40 1.82
N LEU A 33 -9.66 -5.46 2.58
CA LEU A 33 -8.69 -6.04 3.52
C LEU A 33 -7.44 -6.54 2.80
N LYS A 34 -7.60 -7.26 1.68
CA LYS A 34 -6.46 -7.74 0.89
C LYS A 34 -5.62 -6.58 0.34
N LEU A 35 -6.27 -5.57 -0.22
CA LEU A 35 -5.57 -4.41 -0.75
C LEU A 35 -4.86 -3.60 0.35
N SER A 36 -5.49 -3.48 1.53
CA SER A 36 -4.88 -2.86 2.70
C SER A 36 -3.61 -3.62 3.15
N GLN A 37 -3.64 -4.95 3.18
CA GLN A 37 -2.47 -5.78 3.54
C GLN A 37 -1.33 -5.64 2.53
N GLU A 38 -1.66 -5.55 1.24
CA GLU A 38 -0.67 -5.31 0.19
C GLU A 38 -0.03 -3.92 0.32
N LEU A 39 -0.81 -2.89 0.62
CA LEU A 39 -0.30 -1.55 0.89
C LEU A 39 0.61 -1.54 2.13
N ASP A 40 0.18 -2.20 3.21
CA ASP A 40 0.95 -2.30 4.45
C ASP A 40 2.31 -2.98 4.23
N THR A 41 2.34 -4.03 3.39
CA THR A 41 3.59 -4.70 3.00
C THR A 41 4.55 -3.76 2.29
N LEU A 42 4.05 -2.87 1.42
CA LEU A 42 4.89 -1.89 0.72
C LEU A 42 5.40 -0.81 1.68
N LEU A 43 4.55 -0.33 2.59
CA LEU A 43 4.93 0.63 3.62
C LEU A 43 6.02 0.07 4.54
N ASN A 44 5.90 -1.19 4.95
CA ASN A 44 6.93 -1.86 5.74
C ASN A 44 8.24 -1.98 4.97
N LYS A 45 8.22 -2.36 3.69
CA LYS A 45 9.43 -2.35 2.83
C LYS A 45 10.07 -0.98 2.75
N TYR A 46 9.27 0.07 2.59
CA TYR A 46 9.76 1.45 2.55
C TYR A 46 10.37 1.87 3.89
N ASN A 47 9.71 1.55 5.01
CA ASN A 47 10.22 1.81 6.35
C ASN A 47 11.56 1.11 6.59
N HIS A 48 11.74 -0.13 6.14
CA HIS A 48 13.02 -0.84 6.23
C HIS A 48 14.14 -0.18 5.40
N ILE A 49 13.80 0.55 4.33
CA ILE A 49 14.78 1.29 3.53
C ILE A 49 15.14 2.63 4.20
N ILE A 50 14.19 3.28 4.86
CA ILE A 50 14.38 4.63 5.42
C ILE A 50 14.88 4.63 6.86
N VAL A 51 14.44 3.69 7.69
CA VAL A 51 14.79 3.65 9.11
C VAL A 51 16.05 2.80 9.28
N PRO A 52 17.24 3.41 9.49
CA PRO A 52 18.41 2.64 9.90
C PRO A 52 18.13 2.03 11.28
N LYS A 53 18.49 0.75 11.43
CA LYS A 53 18.36 0.00 12.68
C LYS A 53 19.33 0.50 13.74
#